data_AF-A0A6A6ABW4-F1
#
_entry.id   AF-A0A6A6ABW4-F1
#
_cell.length_a   1.000
_cell.length_b   1.000
_cell.length_c   1.000
_cell.angle_alpha   90.00
_cell.angle_beta   90.00
_cell.angle_gamma   90.00
#
_symmetry.space_group_name_H-M   'P 1'
#
loop_
_entity.id
_entity.type
_entity.pdbx_description
1 polymer ?
#
loop_
_entity_poly.entity_id
_entity_poly.type
_entity_poly.pdbx_seq_one_letter_code
_entity_poly.pdbx_strand_id
1 'polypeptide(L)'
;MKLFLILAASLFVIFVSATPAAPKLISKDPTPADEHVKLNYFDEQGNAIDPSDRRHDHATLEMWLGGNPTNIGDLLNGDLYNAIWQSLNTTCPDNDHHSCMPGSSMGFATSYLRDDGRIEQGNTTVFIHSAIWTTNQVRKLLFGAIAGAVEGMANEQRNCYDAPDRTFHNVSDRVKVYFPGASMHVQIAGPASKGSFDCCASRAAIDGKVDELRTEAESAFETKGKTYRIVRCIGGTGGC
;
A
#
# COMPACT_ATOMS: atom_id res chain seq x y z
N MET A 1 2.07 16.40 73.55
CA MET A 1 2.07 16.89 72.15
C MET A 1 1.25 15.92 71.31
N LYS A 2 0.09 16.36 70.79
CA LYS A 2 -0.84 15.52 70.01
C LYS A 2 -0.45 15.60 68.53
N LEU A 3 -0.19 14.44 67.91
CA LEU A 3 0.10 14.28 66.48
C LEU A 3 -1.23 14.01 65.76
N PHE A 4 -1.65 14.89 64.87
CA PHE A 4 -2.82 14.69 64.00
C PHE A 4 -2.35 14.18 62.63
N LEU A 5 -2.67 12.92 62.33
CA LEU A 5 -2.58 12.34 60.99
C LEU A 5 -3.85 12.72 60.22
N ILE A 6 -3.71 13.44 59.11
CA ILE A 6 -4.81 13.70 58.17
C ILE A 6 -4.58 12.78 56.96
N LEU A 7 -5.40 11.73 56.84
CA LEU A 7 -5.49 10.92 55.62
C LEU A 7 -6.35 11.69 54.61
N ALA A 8 -5.74 12.16 53.52
CA ALA A 8 -6.45 12.65 52.34
C ALA A 8 -6.78 11.44 51.44
N ALA A 9 -8.07 11.09 51.36
CA ALA A 9 -8.56 10.08 50.43
C ALA A 9 -8.72 10.72 49.04
N SER A 10 -7.78 10.41 48.13
CA SER A 10 -7.84 10.84 46.73
C SER A 10 -8.87 10.01 45.97
N LEU A 11 -9.96 10.65 45.57
CA LEU A 11 -11.02 10.08 44.73
C LEU A 11 -10.52 10.01 43.28
N PHE A 12 -10.17 8.81 42.79
CA PHE A 12 -9.87 8.58 41.38
C PHE A 12 -11.17 8.41 40.60
N VAL A 13 -11.52 9.40 39.77
CA VAL A 13 -12.63 9.31 38.82
C VAL A 13 -12.08 8.69 37.53
N ILE A 14 -12.43 7.44 37.27
CA ILE A 14 -12.09 6.74 36.02
C ILE A 14 -13.10 7.16 34.96
N PHE A 15 -12.68 8.02 34.02
CA PHE A 15 -13.44 8.27 32.81
C PHE A 15 -13.23 7.12 31.83
N VAL A 16 -14.24 6.25 31.69
CA VAL A 16 -14.28 5.23 30.65
C VAL A 16 -14.72 5.94 29.36
N SER A 17 -13.76 6.29 28.51
CA SER A 17 -14.03 6.78 27.15
C SER A 17 -14.51 5.61 26.30
N ALA A 18 -15.82 5.57 26.03
CA ALA A 18 -16.40 4.63 25.08
C ALA A 18 -15.86 4.94 23.67
N THR A 19 -15.05 4.03 23.13
CA THR A 19 -14.60 4.09 21.73
C THR A 19 -15.82 3.87 20.84
N PRO A 20 -16.12 4.74 19.86
CA PRO A 20 -17.25 4.52 18.97
C PRO A 20 -17.06 3.20 18.23
N ALA A 21 -18.13 2.39 18.19
CA ALA A 21 -18.13 1.11 17.50
C ALA A 21 -17.84 1.33 16.01
N ALA A 22 -16.97 0.50 15.43
CA ALA A 22 -16.69 0.54 14.00
C ALA A 22 -18.01 0.31 13.22
N PRO A 23 -18.26 1.09 12.14
CA PRO A 23 -19.49 0.98 11.37
C PRO A 23 -19.64 -0.42 10.79
N LYS A 24 -20.85 -0.97 10.89
CA LYS A 24 -21.17 -2.34 10.48
C LYS A 24 -21.24 -2.39 8.94
N LEU A 25 -20.23 -2.99 8.31
CA LEU A 25 -20.21 -3.18 6.86
C LEU A 25 -21.31 -4.16 6.43
N ILE A 26 -22.23 -3.71 5.57
CA ILE A 26 -23.27 -4.55 4.97
C ILE A 26 -22.73 -5.03 3.60
N SER A 27 -22.14 -6.22 3.55
CA SER A 27 -21.87 -6.89 2.26
C SER A 27 -23.13 -7.65 1.84
N LYS A 28 -23.64 -7.38 0.65
CA LYS A 28 -24.70 -8.20 0.03
C LYS A 28 -24.02 -9.42 -0.59
N ASP A 29 -24.39 -10.62 -0.18
CA ASP A 29 -23.77 -11.85 -0.69
C ASP A 29 -23.93 -11.97 -2.21
N PRO A 30 -22.83 -12.15 -2.96
CA PRO A 30 -22.90 -12.38 -4.41
C PRO A 30 -23.40 -13.80 -4.71
N THR A 31 -24.34 -13.92 -5.64
CA THR A 31 -24.86 -15.18 -6.16
C THR A 31 -23.81 -15.90 -7.03
N PRO A 32 -23.80 -17.25 -7.10
CA PRO A 32 -22.62 -18.03 -7.54
C PRO A 32 -22.40 -18.15 -9.06
N ALA A 33 -23.14 -17.42 -9.88
CA ALA A 33 -22.99 -17.49 -11.33
C ALA A 33 -23.19 -16.08 -11.91
N ASP A 34 -22.26 -15.72 -12.78
CA ASP A 34 -22.15 -14.46 -13.53
C ASP A 34 -21.51 -13.26 -12.83
N GLU A 35 -20.55 -12.72 -13.58
CA GLU A 35 -20.00 -11.37 -13.54
C GLU A 35 -19.47 -10.86 -12.21
N HIS A 36 -18.15 -10.82 -12.14
CA HIS A 36 -17.45 -9.54 -12.01
C HIS A 36 -18.05 -8.50 -11.03
N VAL A 37 -18.38 -8.93 -9.80
CA VAL A 37 -19.04 -8.04 -8.84
C VAL A 37 -18.02 -7.02 -8.34
N LYS A 38 -18.11 -5.79 -8.85
CA LYS A 38 -17.54 -4.63 -8.18
C LYS A 38 -18.21 -4.54 -6.81
N LEU A 39 -17.47 -4.90 -5.76
CA LEU A 39 -17.91 -4.70 -4.39
C LEU A 39 -17.99 -3.19 -4.13
N ASN A 40 -19.17 -2.63 -4.27
CA ASN A 40 -19.46 -1.27 -3.83
C ASN A 40 -19.65 -1.34 -2.31
N TYR A 41 -18.72 -0.76 -1.57
CA TYR A 41 -18.88 -0.57 -0.13
C TYR A 41 -19.64 0.74 0.07
N PHE A 42 -20.62 0.74 0.96
CA PHE A 42 -21.39 1.94 1.29
C PHE A 42 -21.25 2.26 2.78
N ASP A 43 -21.23 3.56 3.12
CA ASP A 43 -21.33 4.00 4.51
C ASP A 43 -22.76 3.84 5.05
N GLU A 44 -22.97 4.21 6.32
CA GLU A 44 -24.29 4.16 6.97
C GLU A 44 -25.30 5.11 6.31
N GLN A 45 -24.82 6.09 5.54
CA GLN A 45 -25.61 7.06 4.79
C GLN A 45 -25.86 6.64 3.33
N GLY A 46 -25.32 5.49 2.90
CA GLY A 46 -25.44 4.97 1.55
C GLY A 46 -24.47 5.60 0.53
N ASN A 47 -23.44 6.33 0.97
CA ASN A 47 -22.40 6.85 0.08
C ASN A 47 -21.38 5.77 -0.24
N ALA A 48 -20.95 5.67 -1.50
CA ALA A 48 -19.90 4.75 -1.89
C ALA A 48 -18.57 5.12 -1.18
N ILE A 49 -17.97 4.15 -0.49
CA ILE A 49 -16.64 4.26 0.12
C ILE A 49 -15.66 3.43 -0.71
N ASP A 50 -14.45 3.94 -0.94
CA ASP A 50 -13.33 3.10 -1.37
C ASP A 50 -12.89 2.23 -0.18
N PRO A 51 -13.10 0.90 -0.21
CA PRO A 51 -12.75 0.03 0.90
C PRO A 51 -11.27 0.14 1.27
N SER A 52 -10.41 0.56 0.34
CA SER A 52 -8.99 0.71 0.58
C SER A 52 -8.60 1.99 1.33
N ASP A 53 -9.54 2.84 1.73
CA ASP A 53 -9.27 4.09 2.47
C ASP A 53 -9.03 3.88 3.97
N ARG A 54 -9.24 2.67 4.48
CA ARG A 54 -8.95 2.33 5.88
C ARG A 54 -8.43 0.91 6.01
N ARG A 55 -7.74 0.66 7.12
CA ARG A 55 -7.35 -0.67 7.59
C ARG A 55 -8.59 -1.45 8.10
N HIS A 56 -8.62 -2.76 7.89
CA HIS A 56 -9.73 -3.65 8.25
C HIS A 56 -9.39 -4.65 9.37
N ASP A 57 -8.18 -4.60 9.92
CA ASP A 57 -7.69 -5.41 11.03
C ASP A 57 -7.72 -6.93 10.77
N HIS A 58 -7.61 -7.34 9.50
CA HIS A 58 -7.63 -8.75 9.10
C HIS A 58 -6.24 -9.39 9.05
N ALA A 59 -5.20 -8.57 8.92
CA ALA A 59 -3.81 -9.04 8.87
C ALA A 59 -2.85 -8.02 9.53
N THR A 60 -1.61 -8.47 9.74
CA THR A 60 -0.51 -7.56 10.15
C THR A 60 -0.23 -6.55 9.04
N LEU A 61 -0.18 -6.99 7.78
CA LEU A 61 -0.01 -6.15 6.61
C LEU A 61 -1.26 -6.22 5.73
N GLU A 62 -1.89 -5.08 5.46
CA GLU A 62 -2.95 -4.99 4.45
C GLU A 62 -2.48 -4.10 3.31
N MET A 63 -2.59 -4.61 2.08
CA MET A 63 -2.18 -3.90 0.88
C MET A 63 -3.33 -3.81 -0.10
N TRP A 64 -3.45 -2.65 -0.73
CA TRP A 64 -4.42 -2.40 -1.78
C TRP A 64 -3.75 -1.79 -2.99
N LEU A 65 -4.01 -2.37 -4.15
CA LEU A 65 -3.39 -2.01 -5.42
C LEU A 65 -4.42 -1.38 -6.34
N GLY A 66 -4.12 -0.23 -6.94
CA GLY A 66 -4.90 0.34 -8.03
C GLY A 66 -4.98 -0.59 -9.25
N GLY A 67 -5.95 -0.31 -10.12
CA GLY A 67 -6.19 -1.11 -11.34
C GLY A 67 -5.62 -0.49 -12.61
N ASN A 68 -5.15 0.76 -12.58
CA ASN A 68 -4.68 1.42 -13.79
C ASN A 68 -3.23 1.03 -14.07
N PRO A 69 -2.88 0.72 -15.33
CA PRO A 69 -1.51 0.42 -15.71
C PRO A 69 -0.64 1.68 -15.64
N THR A 70 0.53 1.54 -15.03
CA THR A 70 1.58 2.57 -15.03
C THR A 70 2.87 1.99 -15.57
N ASN A 71 3.39 2.61 -16.64
CA ASN A 71 4.65 2.19 -17.22
C ASN A 71 5.84 2.54 -16.30
N ILE A 72 6.70 1.57 -16.05
CA ILE A 72 7.95 1.70 -15.29
C ILE A 72 9.20 1.45 -16.15
N GLY A 73 9.00 1.33 -17.47
CA GLY A 73 10.04 1.03 -18.42
C GLY A 73 10.61 -0.38 -18.32
N ASP A 74 11.92 -0.47 -18.47
CA ASP A 74 12.74 -1.69 -18.49
C ASP A 74 13.48 -1.94 -17.16
N LEU A 75 13.17 -1.17 -16.11
CA LEU A 75 13.69 -1.41 -14.77
C LEU A 75 13.01 -2.60 -14.13
N LEU A 76 13.80 -3.57 -13.67
CA LEU A 76 13.31 -4.80 -13.06
C LEU A 76 14.08 -5.17 -11.80
N ASN A 77 13.53 -6.12 -11.05
CA ASN A 77 14.19 -6.76 -9.92
C ASN A 77 14.74 -5.75 -8.89
N GLY A 78 15.96 -5.98 -8.40
CA GLY A 78 16.61 -5.14 -7.39
C GLY A 78 16.79 -3.68 -7.82
N ASP A 79 16.95 -3.39 -9.12
CA ASP A 79 17.10 -2.02 -9.60
C ASP A 79 15.80 -1.24 -9.45
N LEU A 80 14.67 -1.85 -9.82
CA LEU A 80 13.34 -1.26 -9.60
C LEU A 80 13.02 -1.14 -8.12
N TYR A 81 13.29 -2.17 -7.32
CA TYR A 81 13.14 -2.12 -5.87
C TYR A 81 13.89 -0.92 -5.27
N ASN A 82 15.17 -0.79 -5.63
CA ASN A 82 16.03 0.28 -5.13
C ASN A 82 15.53 1.66 -5.59
N ALA A 83 15.10 1.81 -6.84
CA ALA A 83 14.57 3.07 -7.34
C ALA A 83 13.33 3.54 -6.56
N ILE A 84 12.37 2.63 -6.31
CA ILE A 84 11.18 2.92 -5.50
C ILE A 84 11.57 3.22 -4.06
N TRP A 85 12.39 2.36 -3.45
CA TRP A 85 12.82 2.53 -2.07
C TRP A 85 13.53 3.87 -1.84
N GLN A 86 14.47 4.23 -2.72
CA GLN A 86 15.19 5.50 -2.63
C GLN A 86 14.25 6.68 -2.82
N SER A 87 13.32 6.60 -3.78
CA SER A 87 12.30 7.64 -3.96
C SER A 87 11.52 7.88 -2.67
N LEU A 88 11.01 6.80 -2.04
CA LEU A 88 10.28 6.90 -0.78
C LEU A 88 11.14 7.43 0.37
N ASN A 89 12.38 6.94 0.51
CA ASN A 89 13.25 7.33 1.61
C ASN A 89 13.75 8.78 1.48
N THR A 90 13.95 9.28 0.26
CA THR A 90 14.30 10.68 -0.01
C THR A 90 13.09 11.58 0.23
N THR A 91 11.91 11.19 -0.23
CA THR A 91 10.70 12.01 -0.09
C THR A 91 10.16 12.02 1.34
N CYS A 92 10.31 10.91 2.06
CA CYS A 92 9.83 10.72 3.44
C CYS A 92 10.97 10.33 4.38
N PRO A 93 11.91 11.25 4.66
CA PRO A 93 12.99 10.99 5.61
C PRO A 93 12.42 10.77 7.02
N ASP A 94 13.22 10.11 7.87
CA ASP A 94 12.87 9.94 9.28
C ASP A 94 12.74 11.32 9.95
N ASN A 95 11.72 11.48 10.79
CA ASN A 95 11.41 12.75 11.44
C ASN A 95 10.58 12.54 12.71
N ASP A 96 10.53 13.57 13.56
CA ASP A 96 9.88 13.55 14.87
C ASP A 96 8.34 13.52 14.80
N HIS A 97 7.76 13.87 13.65
CA HIS A 97 6.30 13.81 13.43
C HIS A 97 5.83 12.46 12.89
N HIS A 98 6.75 11.53 12.64
CA HIS A 98 6.52 10.21 12.08
C HIS A 98 5.53 10.18 10.91
N SER A 99 5.63 11.17 10.03
CA SER A 99 4.72 11.34 8.91
C SER A 99 5.44 12.01 7.74
N CYS A 100 4.82 11.96 6.56
CA CYS A 100 5.33 12.60 5.35
C CYS A 100 4.34 13.63 4.82
N MET A 101 4.84 14.70 4.22
CA MET A 101 4.01 15.74 3.64
C MET A 101 3.22 15.19 2.44
N PRO A 102 1.87 15.29 2.43
CA PRO A 102 1.07 14.95 1.26
C PRO A 102 1.49 15.74 0.02
N GLY A 103 1.49 15.09 -1.14
CA GLY A 103 1.87 15.68 -2.43
C GLY A 103 3.37 15.73 -2.69
N SER A 104 4.20 15.33 -1.72
CA SER A 104 5.63 15.15 -1.94
C SER A 104 5.89 14.03 -2.95
N SER A 105 6.94 14.16 -3.76
CA SER A 105 7.25 13.19 -4.80
C SER A 105 8.73 13.14 -5.15
N MET A 106 9.15 12.03 -5.74
CA MET A 106 10.48 11.85 -6.33
C MET A 106 10.37 10.98 -7.57
N GLY A 107 11.13 11.35 -8.61
CA GLY A 107 11.18 10.62 -9.87
C GLY A 107 12.48 9.87 -10.06
N PHE A 108 12.43 8.81 -10.85
CA PHE A 108 13.58 8.08 -11.35
C PHE A 108 13.47 7.91 -12.87
N ALA A 109 14.63 7.84 -13.54
CA ALA A 109 14.69 7.73 -14.99
C ALA A 109 14.18 6.36 -15.46
N THR A 110 13.38 6.35 -16.52
CA THR A 110 12.82 5.14 -17.14
C THR A 110 12.73 5.29 -18.65
N SER A 111 12.95 4.21 -19.38
CA SER A 111 12.70 4.15 -20.83
C SER A 111 11.23 3.84 -21.12
N TYR A 112 10.66 4.34 -22.21
CA TYR A 112 9.29 3.98 -22.62
C TYR A 112 9.11 3.99 -24.13
N LEU A 113 8.10 3.27 -24.62
CA LEU A 113 7.72 3.22 -26.04
C LEU A 113 6.66 4.27 -26.34
N ARG A 114 6.95 5.19 -27.25
CA ARG A 114 5.98 6.15 -27.78
C ARG A 114 5.02 5.51 -28.78
N ASP A 115 3.93 6.21 -29.05
CA ASP A 115 2.91 5.79 -30.02
C ASP A 115 3.47 5.66 -31.45
N ASP A 116 4.51 6.44 -31.80
CA ASP A 116 5.20 6.37 -33.08
C ASP A 116 6.26 5.25 -33.17
N GLY A 117 6.36 4.41 -32.13
CA GLY A 117 7.29 3.28 -32.07
C GLY A 117 8.71 3.65 -31.66
N ARG A 118 9.02 4.93 -31.38
CA ARG A 118 10.33 5.34 -30.87
C ARG A 118 10.43 5.08 -29.37
N ILE A 119 11.61 4.66 -28.91
CA ILE A 119 11.93 4.55 -27.49
C ILE A 119 12.53 5.87 -27.02
N GLU A 120 11.97 6.43 -25.95
CA GLU A 120 12.46 7.66 -25.33
C GLU A 120 12.73 7.46 -23.84
N GLN A 121 13.52 8.37 -23.27
CA GLN A 121 13.76 8.45 -21.84
C GLN A 121 12.75 9.41 -21.20
N GLY A 122 12.23 9.04 -20.04
CA GLY A 122 11.33 9.85 -19.24
C GLY A 122 11.58 9.62 -17.75
N ASN A 123 10.68 10.14 -16.92
CA ASN A 123 10.72 9.90 -15.48
C ASN A 123 9.44 9.21 -15.04
N THR A 124 9.60 8.14 -14.26
CA THR A 124 8.52 7.59 -13.44
C THR A 124 8.58 8.25 -12.08
N THR A 125 7.44 8.75 -11.60
CA THR A 125 7.35 9.53 -10.35
C THR A 125 6.52 8.79 -9.31
N VAL A 126 7.02 8.74 -8.08
CA VAL A 126 6.29 8.25 -6.92
C VAL A 126 5.76 9.45 -6.13
N PHE A 127 4.44 9.59 -6.05
CA PHE A 127 3.74 10.61 -5.28
C PHE A 127 3.24 10.04 -3.96
N ILE A 128 3.46 10.76 -2.87
CA ILE A 128 2.98 10.40 -1.54
C ILE A 128 1.64 11.08 -1.31
N HIS A 129 0.56 10.29 -1.24
CA HIS A 129 -0.77 10.80 -0.88
C HIS A 129 -0.90 10.98 0.63
N SER A 130 -0.45 9.99 1.39
CA SER A 130 -0.38 10.04 2.84
C SER A 130 0.66 9.05 3.35
N ALA A 131 1.31 9.37 4.46
CA ALA A 131 2.16 8.43 5.17
C ALA A 131 2.24 8.77 6.64
N ILE A 132 2.07 7.75 7.48
CA ILE A 132 2.21 7.81 8.94
C ILE A 132 2.86 6.51 9.42
N TRP A 133 3.78 6.62 10.37
CA TRP A 133 4.45 5.50 11.01
C TRP A 133 4.62 5.75 12.51
N THR A 134 5.11 4.75 13.23
CA THR A 134 5.35 4.82 14.68
C THR A 134 6.83 4.81 15.05
N THR A 135 7.65 4.19 14.20
CA THR A 135 9.11 4.11 14.38
C THR A 135 9.79 4.13 13.01
N ASN A 136 11.09 4.44 12.99
CA ASN A 136 11.90 4.35 11.77
C ASN A 136 11.95 2.92 11.19
N GLN A 137 11.84 1.89 12.05
CA GLN A 137 11.73 0.50 11.58
C GLN A 137 10.42 0.28 10.82
N VAL A 138 9.29 0.75 11.36
CA VAL A 138 7.99 0.65 10.68
C VAL A 138 7.96 1.46 9.38
N ARG A 139 8.61 2.64 9.35
CA ARG A 139 8.79 3.43 8.12
C ARG A 139 9.49 2.62 7.03
N LYS A 140 10.58 1.93 7.38
CA LYS A 140 11.32 1.05 6.47
C LYS A 140 10.48 -0.16 6.02
N LEU A 141 9.70 -0.76 6.92
CA LEU A 141 8.77 -1.84 6.54
C LEU A 141 7.72 -1.38 5.52
N LEU A 142 7.15 -0.18 5.68
CA LEU A 142 6.23 0.40 4.71
C LEU A 142 6.88 0.57 3.34
N PHE A 143 8.11 1.10 3.30
CA PHE A 143 8.86 1.25 2.06
C PHE A 143 9.14 -0.08 1.38
N GLY A 144 9.51 -1.11 2.16
CA GLY A 144 9.84 -2.43 1.64
C GLY A 144 8.64 -3.12 1.07
N ALA A 145 7.50 -2.99 1.74
CA ALA A 145 6.24 -3.55 1.25
C ALA A 145 5.84 -2.92 -0.09
N ILE A 146 5.96 -1.59 -0.23
CA ILE A 146 5.66 -0.90 -1.48
C ILE A 146 6.66 -1.28 -2.57
N ALA A 147 7.97 -1.16 -2.32
CA ALA A 147 9.02 -1.46 -3.29
C ALA A 147 8.97 -2.93 -3.76
N GLY A 148 8.81 -3.86 -2.81
CA GLY A 148 8.67 -5.29 -3.10
C GLY A 148 7.39 -5.62 -3.88
N ALA A 149 6.26 -4.98 -3.58
CA ALA A 149 5.05 -5.16 -4.36
C ALA A 149 5.20 -4.63 -5.80
N VAL A 150 5.82 -3.47 -5.99
CA VAL A 150 6.08 -2.89 -7.31
C VAL A 150 7.02 -3.79 -8.11
N GLU A 151 8.07 -4.31 -7.49
CA GLU A 151 8.96 -5.31 -8.09
C GLU A 151 8.20 -6.60 -8.48
N GLY A 152 7.36 -7.12 -7.58
CA GLY A 152 6.53 -8.30 -7.84
C GLY A 152 5.57 -8.10 -9.02
N MET A 153 4.93 -6.94 -9.12
CA MET A 153 4.06 -6.59 -10.26
C MET A 153 4.84 -6.51 -11.57
N ALA A 154 6.02 -5.89 -11.56
CA ALA A 154 6.84 -5.73 -12.76
C ALA A 154 7.31 -7.07 -13.35
N ASN A 155 7.55 -8.05 -12.48
CA ASN A 155 8.02 -9.38 -12.86
C ASN A 155 6.91 -10.32 -13.38
N GLU A 156 5.64 -9.89 -13.38
CA GLU A 156 4.54 -10.66 -13.97
C GLU A 156 4.47 -10.45 -15.48
N GLN A 157 4.62 -11.53 -16.24
CA GLN A 157 4.71 -11.48 -17.71
C GLN A 157 3.46 -10.86 -18.37
N ARG A 158 2.28 -10.99 -17.76
CA ARG A 158 1.04 -10.37 -18.29
C ARG A 158 1.02 -8.83 -18.19
N ASN A 159 1.91 -8.25 -17.40
CA ASN A 159 2.07 -6.80 -17.29
C ASN A 159 3.11 -6.26 -18.26
N CYS A 160 3.70 -7.13 -19.08
CA CYS A 160 4.75 -6.79 -20.03
C CYS A 160 4.17 -6.49 -21.41
N TYR A 161 4.87 -5.68 -22.18
CA TYR A 161 4.63 -5.55 -23.62
C TYR A 161 5.94 -5.35 -24.37
N ASP A 162 5.96 -5.86 -25.61
CA ASP A 162 7.17 -5.84 -26.43
C ASP A 162 7.37 -4.51 -27.16
N ALA A 163 8.64 -4.11 -27.24
CA ALA A 163 9.15 -3.04 -28.09
C ALA A 163 10.22 -3.62 -29.03
N PRO A 164 10.69 -2.87 -30.06
CA PRO A 164 11.59 -3.42 -31.07
C PRO A 164 12.88 -4.09 -30.55
N ASP A 165 13.44 -3.62 -29.42
CA ASP A 165 14.71 -4.11 -28.86
C ASP A 165 14.64 -4.53 -27.38
N ARG A 166 13.48 -4.41 -26.72
CA ARG A 166 13.31 -4.69 -25.28
C ARG A 166 11.85 -4.89 -24.90
N THR A 167 11.64 -5.36 -23.68
CA THR A 167 10.31 -5.49 -23.07
C THR A 167 10.12 -4.40 -22.03
N PHE A 168 8.93 -3.81 -22.01
CA PHE A 168 8.54 -2.81 -21.02
C PHE A 168 7.45 -3.36 -20.10
N HIS A 169 7.42 -2.85 -18.88
CA HIS A 169 6.62 -3.40 -17.80
C HIS A 169 5.67 -2.33 -17.26
N ASN A 170 4.48 -2.79 -16.87
CA ASN A 170 3.50 -1.99 -16.16
C ASN A 170 3.33 -2.48 -14.71
N VAL A 171 2.96 -1.55 -13.84
CA VAL A 171 2.57 -1.83 -12.46
C VAL A 171 1.27 -1.10 -12.15
N SER A 172 0.73 -1.33 -10.96
CA SER A 172 -0.39 -0.56 -10.43
C SER A 172 -0.05 0.93 -10.30
N ASP A 173 -0.98 1.80 -10.69
CA ASP A 173 -0.91 3.25 -10.46
C ASP A 173 -0.97 3.65 -8.98
N ARG A 174 -1.45 2.78 -8.09
CA ARG A 174 -1.59 3.07 -6.66
C ARG A 174 -1.17 1.89 -5.80
N VAL A 175 -0.50 2.16 -4.69
CA VAL A 175 -0.20 1.16 -3.67
C VAL A 175 -0.50 1.78 -2.31
N LYS A 176 -1.47 1.19 -1.59
CA LYS A 176 -1.78 1.54 -0.19
C LYS A 176 -1.33 0.39 0.68
N VAL A 177 -0.50 0.66 1.69
CA VAL A 177 -0.05 -0.33 2.68
C VAL A 177 -0.47 0.13 4.06
N TYR A 178 -0.97 -0.80 4.86
CA TYR A 178 -1.36 -0.61 6.25
C TYR A 178 -0.67 -1.64 7.14
N PHE A 179 -0.18 -1.16 8.27
CA PHE A 179 0.22 -1.95 9.43
C PHE A 179 -0.54 -1.45 10.67
N PRO A 180 -0.48 -2.14 11.83
CA PRO A 180 -1.01 -1.60 13.08
C PRO A 180 -0.44 -0.22 13.41
N GLY A 181 -1.30 0.81 13.40
CA GLY A 181 -0.92 2.20 13.71
C GLY A 181 -0.06 2.90 12.65
N ALA A 182 0.10 2.33 11.45
CA ALA A 182 0.92 2.91 10.40
C ALA A 182 0.31 2.67 9.02
N SER A 183 0.48 3.62 8.10
CA SER A 183 0.04 3.47 6.72
C SER A 183 0.86 4.31 5.76
N MET A 184 0.87 3.91 4.49
CA MET A 184 1.49 4.67 3.40
C MET A 184 0.73 4.45 2.11
N HIS A 185 0.28 5.54 1.50
CA HIS A 185 -0.46 5.54 0.24
C HIS A 185 0.38 6.27 -0.80
N VAL A 186 0.71 5.57 -1.87
CA VAL A 186 1.48 6.13 -2.97
C VAL A 186 0.74 6.00 -4.29
N GLN A 187 0.98 6.97 -5.16
CA GLN A 187 0.61 6.91 -6.56
C GLN A 187 1.88 6.87 -7.40
N ILE A 188 1.92 6.00 -8.39
CA ILE A 188 3.00 5.88 -9.35
C ILE A 188 2.47 6.49 -10.66
N ALA A 189 3.25 7.37 -11.27
CA ALA A 189 2.92 7.93 -12.58
C ALA A 189 4.11 7.73 -13.52
N GLY A 190 3.84 7.06 -14.64
CA GLY A 190 4.81 6.78 -15.69
C GLY A 190 4.69 7.76 -16.85
N PRO A 191 5.69 7.79 -17.75
CA PRO A 191 5.71 8.69 -18.90
C PRO A 191 4.74 8.29 -20.03
N ALA A 192 4.20 7.06 -20.00
CA ALA A 192 3.28 6.54 -21.02
C ALA A 192 2.23 5.60 -20.44
N SER A 193 1.13 5.41 -21.18
CA SER A 193 -0.02 4.60 -20.81
C SER A 193 -0.20 3.34 -21.69
N LYS A 194 0.90 2.82 -22.25
CA LYS A 194 0.86 1.65 -23.14
C LYS A 194 0.87 0.33 -22.36
N GLY A 195 0.15 -0.67 -22.88
CA GLY A 195 0.07 -2.02 -22.32
C GLY A 195 -1.05 -2.18 -21.30
N SER A 196 -1.03 -3.29 -20.56
CA SER A 196 -2.03 -3.64 -19.55
C SER A 196 -1.39 -3.94 -18.20
N PHE A 197 -2.21 -3.97 -17.16
CA PHE A 197 -1.84 -4.43 -15.83
C PHE A 197 -2.90 -5.43 -15.33
N ASP A 198 -2.46 -6.65 -15.00
CA ASP A 198 -3.24 -7.72 -14.41
C ASP A 198 -2.81 -7.92 -12.94
N CYS A 199 -3.51 -7.20 -12.06
CA CYS A 199 -3.27 -7.26 -10.62
C CYS A 199 -3.41 -8.68 -10.06
N CYS A 200 -4.35 -9.46 -10.57
CA CYS A 200 -4.66 -10.79 -10.08
C CYS A 200 -3.57 -11.80 -10.45
N ALA A 201 -3.06 -11.75 -11.68
CA ALA A 201 -1.91 -12.54 -12.08
C ALA A 201 -0.67 -12.23 -11.24
N SER A 202 -0.49 -10.96 -10.91
CA SER A 202 0.66 -10.48 -10.13
C SER A 202 0.66 -10.94 -8.67
N ARG A 203 -0.46 -11.45 -8.14
CA ARG A 203 -0.66 -11.70 -6.70
C ARG A 203 0.43 -12.59 -6.12
N ALA A 204 0.75 -13.70 -6.78
CA ALA A 204 1.75 -14.65 -6.27
C ALA A 204 3.16 -14.03 -6.17
N ALA A 205 3.56 -13.22 -7.15
CA ALA A 205 4.85 -12.54 -7.15
C ALA A 205 4.92 -11.45 -6.06
N ILE A 206 3.86 -10.64 -5.92
CA ILE A 206 3.72 -9.66 -4.84
C ILE A 206 3.79 -10.36 -3.48
N ASP A 207 3.04 -11.45 -3.33
CA ASP A 207 2.93 -12.21 -2.10
C ASP A 207 4.30 -12.78 -1.67
N GLY A 208 5.10 -13.27 -2.62
CA GLY A 208 6.47 -13.71 -2.35
C GLY A 208 7.36 -12.59 -1.82
N LYS A 209 7.33 -11.42 -2.47
CA LYS A 209 8.13 -10.25 -2.07
C LYS A 209 7.75 -9.69 -0.71
N VAL A 210 6.44 -9.61 -0.43
CA VAL A 210 5.96 -9.13 0.87
C VAL A 210 6.28 -10.13 1.99
N ASP A 211 6.36 -11.43 1.69
CA ASP A 211 6.71 -12.48 2.65
C ASP A 211 8.14 -12.40 3.19
N GLU A 212 9.06 -11.86 2.39
CA GLU A 212 10.44 -11.63 2.83
C GLU A 212 10.52 -10.69 4.04
N LEU A 213 9.51 -9.83 4.21
CA LEU A 213 9.41 -8.87 5.33
C LEU A 213 8.75 -9.47 6.59
N ARG A 214 8.25 -10.71 6.53
CA ARG A 214 7.42 -11.31 7.59
C ARG A 214 8.10 -11.30 8.95
N THR A 215 9.34 -11.79 9.02
CA THR A 215 10.07 -11.91 10.28
C THR A 215 10.26 -10.54 10.95
N GLU A 216 10.60 -9.52 10.17
CA GLU A 216 10.80 -8.16 10.69
C GLU A 216 9.47 -7.55 11.15
N ALA A 217 8.41 -7.70 10.36
CA ALA A 217 7.08 -7.20 10.70
C ALA A 217 6.47 -7.91 11.93
N GLU A 218 6.58 -9.23 12.03
CA GLU A 218 6.13 -9.98 13.22
C GLU A 218 6.86 -9.53 14.48
N SER A 219 8.16 -9.20 14.36
CA SER A 219 8.94 -8.63 15.45
C SER A 219 8.50 -7.21 15.80
N ALA A 220 8.22 -6.36 14.81
CA ALA A 220 7.85 -4.96 15.03
C ALA A 220 6.45 -4.78 15.64
N PHE A 221 5.53 -5.70 15.37
CA PHE A 221 4.12 -5.60 15.80
C PHE A 221 3.69 -6.68 16.81
N GLU A 222 4.61 -7.54 17.26
CA GLU A 222 4.33 -8.63 18.21
C GLU A 222 3.19 -9.56 17.75
N THR A 223 3.12 -9.84 16.44
CA THR A 223 1.99 -10.56 15.81
C THR A 223 2.24 -12.04 15.51
N LYS A 224 3.22 -12.67 16.16
CA LYS A 224 3.63 -14.05 15.89
C LYS A 224 2.44 -15.01 15.76
N GLY A 225 2.35 -15.72 14.63
CA GLY A 225 1.34 -16.74 14.37
C GLY A 225 -0.02 -16.24 13.87
N LYS A 226 -0.17 -14.94 13.56
CA LYS A 226 -1.37 -14.39 12.91
C LYS A 226 -1.25 -14.42 11.39
N THR A 227 -2.37 -14.23 10.69
CA THR A 227 -2.37 -13.95 9.24
C THR A 227 -1.46 -12.75 8.98
N TYR A 228 -0.35 -13.01 8.30
CA TYR A 228 0.68 -12.00 8.13
C TYR A 228 0.24 -10.92 7.14
N ARG A 229 -0.29 -11.28 5.96
CA ARG A 229 -0.68 -10.31 4.94
C ARG A 229 -2.02 -10.61 4.29
N ILE A 230 -2.67 -9.55 3.82
CA ILE A 230 -3.75 -9.58 2.82
C ILE A 230 -3.42 -8.52 1.78
N VAL A 231 -3.52 -8.89 0.51
CA VAL A 231 -3.27 -7.96 -0.61
C VAL A 231 -4.47 -8.06 -1.54
N ARG A 232 -5.02 -6.91 -1.94
CA ARG A 232 -6.27 -6.80 -2.71
C ARG A 232 -6.10 -5.84 -3.89
N CYS A 233 -6.89 -6.05 -4.93
CA CYS A 233 -6.93 -5.19 -6.12
C CYS A 233 -8.16 -4.27 -6.09
N ILE A 234 -7.98 -2.99 -6.38
CA ILE A 234 -9.01 -1.95 -6.46
C ILE A 234 -9.35 -1.73 -7.94
N GLY A 235 -10.63 -1.82 -8.29
CA GLY A 235 -11.13 -1.31 -9.58
C GLY A 235 -11.02 -2.25 -10.79
N GLY A 236 -10.45 -3.44 -10.64
CA GLY A 236 -10.65 -4.54 -11.60
C GLY A 236 -12.07 -5.10 -11.49
N THR A 237 -12.59 -5.66 -12.58
CA THR A 237 -13.90 -6.31 -12.59
C THR A 237 -13.99 -7.55 -11.69
N GLY A 238 -13.04 -7.87 -10.80
CA GLY A 238 -13.20 -8.99 -9.87
C GLY A 238 -12.28 -8.80 -8.67
N GLY A 239 -12.79 -9.10 -7.48
CA GLY A 239 -11.95 -9.25 -6.30
C GLY A 239 -11.03 -10.46 -6.49
N CYS A 240 -9.75 -10.21 -6.28
CA CYS A 240 -8.71 -11.19 -5.95
C CYS A 240 -8.27 -10.85 -4.51
#